data_AF-A0A6G8PX58-F1
#
_entry.id   AF-A0A6G8PX58-F1
#
_cell.length_a   1.000
_cell.length_b   1.000
_cell.length_c   1.000
_cell.angle_alpha   90.00
_cell.angle_beta   90.00
_cell.angle_gamma   90.00
#
_symmetry.space_group_name_H-M   'P 1'
#
loop_
_entity.id
_entity.type
_entity.pdbx_description
1 polymer ?
#
loop_
_entity_poly.entity_id
_entity_poly.type
_entity_poly.pdbx_seq_one_letter_code
_entity_poly.pdbx_strand_id
1 'polypeptide(L)'
;MDPASLAAVVEVFERRRWLLKLVGDSLRRSVSSSGVVVSIGAESGFYNLTGTSLVAAAYSRHERPFGVVTLIGPKRMEYGAAISTVRSAAEALTQHLDSRF
;
A
#
# COMPACT_ATOMS: atom_id res chain seq x y z
N MET A 1 -17.92 -6.41 -5.27
CA MET A 1 -16.67 -6.28 -6.05
C MET A 1 -16.91 -6.82 -7.43
N ASP A 2 -16.48 -6.12 -8.49
CA ASP A 2 -16.54 -6.68 -9.83
C ASP A 2 -15.42 -7.75 -10.02
N PRO A 3 -15.65 -8.82 -10.80
CA PRO A 3 -14.65 -9.86 -11.06
C PRO A 3 -13.40 -9.36 -11.80
N ALA A 4 -13.55 -8.29 -12.58
CA ALA A 4 -12.46 -7.71 -13.38
C ALA A 4 -11.38 -7.07 -12.49
N SER A 5 -11.76 -6.46 -11.38
CA SER A 5 -10.87 -5.86 -10.39
C SER A 5 -10.04 -6.92 -9.68
N LEU A 6 -10.64 -8.08 -9.37
CA LEU A 6 -9.91 -9.20 -8.78
C LEU A 6 -8.89 -9.77 -9.76
N ALA A 7 -9.29 -9.98 -11.02
CA ALA A 7 -8.39 -10.45 -12.08
C ALA A 7 -7.22 -9.48 -12.32
N ALA A 8 -7.48 -8.17 -12.31
CA ALA A 8 -6.44 -7.15 -12.45
C ALA A 8 -5.43 -7.18 -11.29
N VAL A 9 -5.90 -7.39 -10.06
CA VAL A 9 -5.01 -7.55 -8.91
C VAL A 9 -4.14 -8.79 -9.08
N VAL A 10 -4.73 -9.93 -9.46
CA VAL A 10 -4.00 -11.18 -9.72
C VAL A 10 -2.96 -11.00 -10.83
N GLU A 11 -3.27 -10.30 -11.92
CA GLU A 11 -2.32 -10.03 -13.01
C GLU A 11 -1.10 -9.22 -12.54
N VAL A 12 -1.29 -8.28 -11.61
CA VAL A 12 -0.19 -7.53 -10.97
C VAL A 12 0.69 -8.45 -10.12
N PHE A 13 0.10 -9.45 -9.46
CA PHE A 13 0.86 -10.46 -8.71
C PHE A 13 1.66 -11.40 -9.64
N GLU A 14 1.08 -11.81 -10.77
CA GLU A 14 1.74 -12.71 -11.74
C GLU A 14 2.96 -12.04 -12.40
N ARG A 15 2.91 -10.72 -12.58
CA ARG A 15 3.98 -9.96 -13.25
C ARG A 15 4.92 -9.35 -12.21
N ARG A 16 5.71 -10.20 -11.54
CA ARG A 16 6.72 -9.93 -10.46
C ARG A 16 7.38 -8.54 -10.43
N ARG A 17 7.71 -7.93 -11.57
CA ARG A 17 8.34 -6.59 -11.62
C ARG A 17 7.42 -5.45 -11.16
N TRP A 18 6.11 -5.61 -11.32
CA TRP A 18 5.14 -4.54 -11.11
C TRP A 18 4.80 -4.37 -9.63
N LEU A 19 4.70 -5.47 -8.89
CA LEU A 19 4.65 -5.47 -7.43
C LEU A 19 5.85 -4.76 -6.80
N LEU A 20 7.06 -5.08 -7.25
CA LEU A 20 8.28 -4.47 -6.72
C LEU A 20 8.30 -2.95 -6.98
N LYS A 21 7.81 -2.52 -8.15
CA LYS A 21 7.66 -1.10 -8.47
C LYS A 21 6.60 -0.42 -7.61
N LEU A 22 5.43 -1.03 -7.44
CA LEU A 22 4.35 -0.56 -6.56
C LEU A 22 4.85 -0.35 -5.12
N VAL A 23 5.49 -1.37 -4.57
CA VAL A 23 6.02 -1.37 -3.20
C VAL A 23 7.13 -0.34 -3.07
N GLY A 24 8.06 -0.27 -4.04
CA GLY A 24 9.16 0.70 -4.04
C GLY A 24 8.69 2.14 -4.15
N ASP A 25 7.73 2.43 -5.03
CA ASP A 25 7.16 3.77 -5.19
C ASP A 25 6.35 4.16 -3.96
N SER A 26 5.60 3.21 -3.39
CA SER A 26 4.86 3.42 -2.15
C SER A 26 5.79 3.76 -0.99
N LEU A 27 6.88 3.00 -0.83
CA LEU A 27 7.90 3.25 0.20
C LEU A 27 8.50 4.65 0.08
N ARG A 28 8.91 5.07 -1.14
CA ARG A 28 9.45 6.42 -1.37
C ARG A 28 8.46 7.51 -0.95
N ARG A 29 7.20 7.37 -1.36
CA ARG A 29 6.15 8.36 -1.04
C ARG A 29 5.84 8.40 0.46
N SER A 30 5.79 7.25 1.12
CA SER A 30 5.47 7.17 2.56
C SER A 30 6.61 7.61 3.48
N VAL A 31 7.85 7.69 2.97
CA VAL A 31 8.98 8.29 3.69
C VAL A 31 8.96 9.81 3.57
N SER A 32 8.40 10.35 2.47
CA SER A 32 8.32 11.80 2.23
C SER A 32 7.06 12.47 2.80
N SER A 33 5.96 11.72 3.01
CA SER A 33 4.76 12.20 3.71
C SER A 33 4.66 11.53 5.07
N SER A 34 4.12 12.22 6.06
CA SER A 34 3.90 11.74 7.42
C SER A 34 2.86 10.61 7.50
N GLY A 35 3.23 9.43 6.99
CA GLY A 35 2.69 8.14 7.44
C GLY A 35 1.74 7.43 6.49
N VAL A 36 1.03 8.11 5.57
CA VAL A 36 0.07 7.44 4.67
C VAL A 36 0.10 8.02 3.25
N VAL A 37 0.07 7.12 2.26
CA VAL A 37 0.02 7.38 0.83
C VAL A 37 -1.29 6.81 0.29
N VAL A 38 -2.09 7.64 -0.36
CA VAL A 38 -3.31 7.22 -1.05
C VAL A 38 -3.14 7.45 -2.55
N SER A 39 -3.60 6.49 -3.34
CA SER A 39 -3.57 6.57 -4.79
C SER A 39 -4.86 6.00 -5.38
N ILE A 40 -5.53 6.79 -6.22
CA ILE A 40 -6.87 6.45 -6.72
C ILE A 40 -6.81 6.21 -8.23
N GLY A 41 -7.12 4.98 -8.66
CA GLY A 41 -7.25 4.62 -10.07
C GLY A 41 -5.98 4.90 -10.86
N ALA A 42 -6.07 5.87 -11.78
CA ALA A 42 -4.99 6.21 -12.71
C ALA A 42 -3.81 6.93 -12.03
N GLU A 43 -4.02 7.51 -10.85
CA GLU A 43 -2.97 8.17 -10.05
C GLU A 43 -1.92 7.17 -9.52
N SER A 44 -2.21 5.87 -9.61
CA SER A 44 -1.29 4.82 -9.21
C SER A 44 -0.07 4.74 -10.13
N GLY A 45 -0.17 5.23 -11.37
CA GLY A 45 0.88 5.04 -12.39
C GLY A 45 0.93 3.61 -12.93
N PHE A 46 -0.04 2.76 -12.56
CA PHE A 46 -0.19 1.38 -12.99
C PHE A 46 -1.44 1.27 -13.87
N TYR A 47 -1.24 1.28 -15.20
CA TYR A 47 -2.34 1.28 -16.18
C TYR A 47 -3.35 0.12 -15.97
N ASN A 48 -2.89 -1.05 -15.53
CA ASN A 48 -3.75 -2.22 -15.26
C ASN A 48 -4.53 -2.11 -13.95
N LEU A 49 -4.26 -1.12 -13.09
CA LEU A 49 -4.91 -0.93 -11.79
C LEU A 49 -5.86 0.28 -11.76
N THR A 50 -6.18 0.86 -12.92
CA THR A 50 -7.08 2.02 -13.05
C THR A 50 -8.49 1.80 -12.47
N GLY A 51 -8.92 0.54 -12.31
CA GLY A 51 -10.16 0.16 -11.62
C GLY A 51 -10.08 0.12 -10.09
N THR A 52 -8.87 0.16 -9.52
CA THR A 52 -8.61 -0.05 -8.10
C THR A 52 -8.06 1.21 -7.43
N SER A 53 -7.92 1.19 -6.11
CA SER A 53 -7.30 2.23 -5.31
C SER A 53 -6.41 1.59 -4.26
N LEU A 54 -5.36 2.31 -3.89
CA LEU A 54 -4.27 1.83 -3.07
C LEU A 54 -4.06 2.79 -1.89
N VAL A 55 -4.03 2.24 -0.69
CA VAL A 55 -3.68 2.96 0.54
C VAL A 55 -2.47 2.27 1.14
N ALA A 56 -1.45 3.03 1.52
CA ALA A 56 -0.21 2.44 2.01
C ALA A 56 0.45 3.28 3.11
N ALA A 57 1.12 2.63 4.06
CA ALA A 57 1.85 3.26 5.15
C ALA A 57 3.20 2.58 5.35
N ALA A 58 4.27 3.36 5.51
CA ALA A 58 5.58 2.82 5.85
C ALA A 58 5.60 2.34 7.30
N TYR A 59 6.34 1.26 7.54
CA TYR A 59 6.74 0.85 8.88
C TYR A 59 8.27 0.87 8.98
N SER A 60 8.75 1.17 10.17
CA SER A 60 10.15 1.44 10.42
C SER A 60 10.72 0.48 11.44
N ARG A 61 12.05 0.43 11.48
CA ARG A 61 12.82 -0.20 12.54
C ARG A 61 13.96 0.74 12.88
N HIS A 62 14.06 1.14 14.15
CA HIS A 62 15.09 2.09 14.62
C HIS A 62 15.10 3.37 13.77
N GLU A 63 13.91 3.95 13.56
CA GLU A 63 13.69 5.16 12.74
C GLU A 63 14.06 5.02 11.25
N ARG A 64 14.45 3.82 10.79
CA ARG A 64 14.74 3.55 9.39
C ARG A 64 13.55 2.87 8.72
N PRO A 65 13.13 3.31 7.53
CA PRO A 65 12.08 2.64 6.77
C PRO A 65 12.47 1.19 6.50
N PHE A 66 11.67 0.25 6.97
CA PHE A 66 11.92 -1.19 6.78
C PHE A 66 11.05 -1.75 5.66
N GLY A 67 9.84 -1.21 5.48
CA GLY A 67 8.93 -1.63 4.43
C GLY A 67 7.64 -0.82 4.43
N VAL A 68 6.62 -1.34 3.75
CA VAL A 68 5.31 -0.70 3.60
C VAL A 68 4.18 -1.72 3.75
N VAL A 69 3.10 -1.33 4.44
CA VAL A 69 1.82 -2.04 4.46
C VAL A 69 0.91 -1.41 3.42
N THR A 70 0.21 -2.22 2.63
CA THR A 70 -0.65 -1.74 1.54
C THR A 70 -2.00 -2.44 1.55
N LEU A 71 -3.07 -1.66 1.35
CA LEU A 71 -4.43 -2.10 1.07
C LEU A 71 -4.79 -1.74 -0.37
N ILE A 72 -5.32 -2.73 -1.11
CA ILE A 72 -5.83 -2.55 -2.47
C ILE A 72 -7.32 -2.84 -2.47
N GLY A 73 -8.11 -1.89 -2.97
CA GLY A 73 -9.58 -1.97 -2.98
C GLY A 73 -10.19 -1.35 -4.23
N PRO A 74 -11.53 -1.38 -4.37
CA PRO A 74 -12.22 -0.67 -5.45
C PRO A 74 -12.07 0.84 -5.28
N LYS A 75 -12.26 1.61 -6.37
CA LYS A 75 -12.24 3.09 -6.33
C LYS A 75 -13.24 3.71 -5.35
N ARG A 76 -14.32 2.99 -5.03
CA ARG A 76 -15.31 3.38 -4.01
C ARG A 76 -15.17 2.42 -2.82
N MET A 77 -14.22 2.72 -1.93
CA MET A 77 -14.07 2.05 -0.64
C MET A 77 -14.35 3.05 0.50
N GLU A 78 -14.53 2.54 1.72
CA GLU A 78 -14.57 3.38 2.92
C GLU A 78 -13.12 3.80 3.26
N TYR A 79 -12.73 4.98 2.76
CA TYR A 79 -11.34 5.45 2.82
C TYR A 79 -10.88 5.72 4.25
N GLY A 80 -11.76 6.18 5.15
CA GLY A 80 -11.40 6.44 6.54
C GLY A 80 -10.94 5.17 7.26
N ALA A 81 -11.72 4.09 7.12
CA ALA A 81 -11.45 2.76 7.64
C ALA A 81 -10.22 2.15 6.97
N ALA A 82 -10.06 2.30 5.64
CA ALA A 82 -8.88 1.81 4.93
C ALA A 82 -7.59 2.49 5.42
N ILE A 83 -7.60 3.82 5.53
CA ILE A 83 -6.47 4.61 6.04
C ILE A 83 -6.15 4.22 7.49
N SER A 84 -7.17 4.15 8.36
CA SER A 84 -6.97 3.79 9.76
C SER A 84 -6.39 2.38 9.90
N THR A 85 -6.92 1.42 9.16
CA THR A 85 -6.47 0.02 9.21
C THR A 85 -5.01 -0.11 8.79
N VAL A 86 -4.64 0.49 7.66
CA VAL A 86 -3.26 0.44 7.14
C VAL A 86 -2.28 1.12 8.09
N ARG A 87 -2.66 2.29 8.64
CA ARG A 87 -1.84 3.00 9.63
C ARG A 87 -1.62 2.16 10.89
N SER A 88 -2.69 1.63 11.49
CA SER A 88 -2.58 0.83 12.70
C SER A 88 -1.73 -0.43 12.48
N ALA A 89 -1.83 -1.07 11.31
CA ALA A 89 -0.99 -2.21 10.96
C ALA A 89 0.50 -1.83 10.85
N ALA A 90 0.82 -0.69 10.22
CA ALA A 90 2.20 -0.21 10.09
C ALA A 90 2.80 0.21 11.46
N GLU A 91 2.00 0.85 12.31
CA GLU A 91 2.39 1.19 13.70
C GLU A 91 2.66 -0.08 14.51
N ALA A 92 1.78 -1.08 14.44
CA ALA A 92 1.96 -2.35 15.13
C ALA A 92 3.24 -3.07 14.68
N LEU A 93 3.52 -3.10 13.37
CA LEU A 93 4.76 -3.69 12.85
C LEU A 93 6.00 -2.93 13.30
N THR A 94 5.95 -1.60 13.33
CA THR A 94 7.07 -0.76 13.83
C THR A 94 7.37 -1.10 15.29
N GLN A 95 6.34 -1.11 16.15
CA GLN A 95 6.49 -1.48 17.56
C GLN A 95 7.04 -2.90 17.74
N HIS A 96 6.54 -3.86 16.96
CA HIS A 96 6.99 -5.24 17.06
C HIS A 96 8.46 -5.41 16.64
N LEU A 97 8.89 -4.73 15.57
CA LEU A 97 10.26 -4.79 15.05
C LEU A 97 11.26 -4.05 15.93
N ASP A 98 10.83 -3.03 16.66
CA ASP A 98 11.64 -2.34 17.67
C ASP A 98 11.71 -3.12 18.98
N SER A 99 10.69 -3.91 19.34
CA SER A 99 10.66 -4.69 20.58
C SER A 99 11.44 -6.03 20.54
N ARG A 100 11.69 -6.58 19.34
CA ARG A 100 12.16 -7.98 19.18
C ARG A 100 13.68 -8.16 19.11
N PHE A 101 14.49 -7.11 19.25
CA PHE A 101 15.94 -7.17 19.40
C PHE A 101 16.47 -5.94 20.11
#